data_AF-A0A8S3RHS4-F1
#
_entry.id   AF-A0A8S3RHS4-F1
#
_cell.length_a   1.000
_cell.length_b   1.000
_cell.length_c   1.000
_cell.angle_alpha   90.00
_cell.angle_beta   90.00
_cell.angle_gamma   90.00
#
_symmetry.space_group_name_H-M   'P 1'
#
loop_
_entity.id
_entity.type
_entity.pdbx_description
1 polymer ?
#
loop_
_entity_poly.entity_id
_entity_poly.type
_entity_poly.pdbx_seq_one_letter_code
_entity_poly.pdbx_strand_id
1 'polypeptide(L)'
;MNCKCLFNFLFFTTFVTLSASRYGIEYSSEPSACVTCMNNKTCLAPDCFCCRDELRLPISKRDIPQIVFFTFDDALTDSATKFYHRLFNESRKNPNGCPISMTLFVSHHDTKYNNVNHLYRKGMEIAAHSVSHAHMSNKNFMKEAKNQKRNLATLGGVPENEIVGWRSPFLEPVGDMQPHALKTLGYTYDATLTYSKRSLKDKAPTPFTLDFGWPYDCKVKPCPKRRHFGFWEVPVVSLLDYLHKYDCVYVDGCNNPPPDESSAYKFLMDNFNSYHSKNRVPFGINMHPSWFYIPARLNAMDRFIQTLSKMDDVFIVSVKKMIDWLKNPIGLSQINTFQPWQCQNNNMPHNSHQSHNSQKQKPAWNRQSDPVTRRRNYIRARLEKIQAMRKQSQKQHSDDLTRLHHSNEARKKWWTHKPARHETSHVPARHEDIHVPKPTKPAAIAPWVHRRHDRPVKQNARRPMIIKTSPTAQVVAEVPFWKRKHKTNVSPIKQNEEVAWWEKAIPRTRSSKVEIAKKKELMKKKNRK
;
A
#
# COMPACT_ATOMS: atom_id res chain seq x y z
N MET A 1 41.66 78.32 18.49
CA MET A 1 42.62 78.45 19.60
C MET A 1 41.98 77.90 20.85
N ASN A 2 42.60 76.84 21.39
CA ASN A 2 42.64 76.31 22.77
C ASN A 2 41.37 76.21 23.64
N CYS A 3 41.12 75.21 24.49
CA CYS A 3 41.51 73.81 24.76
C CYS A 3 41.04 73.54 26.22
N LYS A 4 40.82 72.26 26.57
CA LYS A 4 40.59 71.63 27.91
C LYS A 4 39.10 71.49 28.29
N CYS A 5 38.60 70.34 28.76
CA CYS A 5 39.23 69.15 29.31
C CYS A 5 38.38 67.89 29.04
N LEU A 6 39.09 66.75 28.93
CA LEU A 6 38.59 65.39 28.82
C LEU A 6 37.86 64.93 30.08
N PHE A 7 36.78 64.15 29.92
CA PHE A 7 36.28 63.25 30.96
C PHE A 7 36.00 61.87 30.38
N ASN A 8 36.66 60.88 30.96
CA ASN A 8 36.56 59.45 30.68
C ASN A 8 35.17 58.91 31.04
N PHE A 9 34.59 58.09 30.16
CA PHE A 9 33.55 57.13 30.54
C PHE A 9 33.87 55.75 29.96
N LEU A 10 33.82 54.76 30.86
CA LEU A 10 34.19 53.37 30.64
C LEU A 10 33.35 52.69 29.56
N PHE A 11 34.03 51.99 28.65
CA PHE A 11 33.44 51.01 27.75
C PHE A 11 33.11 49.72 28.51
N PHE A 12 31.83 49.44 28.74
CA PHE A 12 31.36 48.09 29.05
C PHE A 12 31.10 47.36 27.74
N THR A 13 31.94 46.39 27.42
CA THR A 13 31.77 45.45 26.31
C THR A 13 30.81 44.34 26.71
N THR A 14 29.52 44.48 26.35
CA THR A 14 28.58 43.36 26.37
C THR A 14 28.68 42.60 25.04
N PHE A 15 29.34 41.43 25.10
CA PHE A 15 29.31 40.44 24.03
C PHE A 15 27.87 39.91 23.86
N VAL A 16 27.14 40.43 22.88
CA VAL A 16 25.95 39.76 22.36
C VAL A 16 26.43 38.68 21.40
N THR A 17 26.53 37.44 21.89
CA THR A 17 26.65 36.28 21.02
C THR A 17 25.34 36.15 20.23
N LEU A 18 25.32 36.58 18.97
CA LEU A 18 24.29 36.16 18.02
C LEU A 18 24.46 34.66 17.80
N SER A 19 23.73 33.86 18.58
CA SER A 19 23.41 32.50 18.18
C SER A 19 22.54 32.60 16.93
N ALA A 20 23.14 32.37 15.76
CA ALA A 20 22.40 32.06 14.56
C ALA A 20 21.59 30.79 14.85
N SER A 21 20.32 30.95 15.24
CA SER A 21 19.33 29.90 15.18
C SER A 21 19.33 29.43 13.74
N ARG A 22 19.97 28.27 13.52
CA ARG A 22 19.87 27.52 12.28
C ARG A 22 18.39 27.40 12.00
N TYR A 23 17.95 28.03 10.91
CA TYR A 23 16.73 27.65 10.23
C TYR A 23 16.81 26.15 10.01
N GLY A 24 16.15 25.39 10.88
CA GLY A 24 15.87 23.98 10.67
C GLY A 24 14.92 23.90 9.50
N ILE A 25 15.45 23.96 8.28
CA ILE A 25 14.78 23.39 7.14
C ILE A 25 14.77 21.89 7.43
N GLU A 26 13.66 21.42 8.01
CA GLU A 26 13.34 20.01 8.11
C GLU A 26 13.08 19.53 6.67
N TYR A 27 14.17 19.35 5.92
CA TYR A 27 14.09 18.65 4.65
C TYR A 27 13.73 17.23 5.04
N SER A 28 12.47 16.86 4.84
CA SER A 28 12.03 15.46 4.82
C SER A 28 12.90 14.74 3.79
N SER A 29 14.05 14.23 4.23
CA SER A 29 14.97 13.53 3.35
C SER A 29 14.33 12.19 3.02
N GLU A 30 13.96 12.03 1.76
CA GLU A 30 13.50 10.75 1.22
C GLU A 30 14.41 9.61 1.70
N PRO A 31 13.86 8.44 2.10
CA PRO A 31 14.67 7.33 2.57
C PRO A 31 15.75 6.94 1.55
N SER A 32 16.93 6.52 2.04
CA SER A 32 18.07 6.19 1.18
C SER A 32 17.75 5.13 0.11
N ALA A 33 16.89 4.16 0.43
CA ALA A 33 16.41 3.16 -0.52
C ALA A 33 15.55 3.78 -1.65
N CYS A 34 14.71 4.77 -1.34
CA CYS A 34 13.92 5.50 -2.34
C CYS A 34 14.82 6.33 -3.26
N VAL A 35 15.78 7.07 -2.69
CA VAL A 35 16.79 7.83 -3.46
C VAL A 35 17.61 6.92 -4.37
N THR A 36 18.08 5.78 -3.83
CA THR A 36 18.83 4.78 -4.59
C THR A 36 17.99 4.22 -5.75
N CYS A 37 16.71 3.96 -5.50
CA CYS A 37 15.78 3.50 -6.53
C CYS A 37 15.59 4.55 -7.63
N MET A 38 15.30 5.81 -7.27
CA MET A 38 15.06 6.87 -8.25
C MET A 38 16.28 7.18 -9.13
N ASN A 39 17.49 7.02 -8.58
CA ASN A 39 18.73 7.16 -9.33
C ASN A 39 19.07 5.91 -10.16
N ASN A 40 18.34 4.81 -9.98
CA ASN A 40 18.58 3.58 -10.70
C ASN A 40 17.85 3.57 -12.04
N LYS A 41 18.63 3.58 -13.13
CA LYS A 41 18.11 3.58 -14.51
C LYS A 41 17.40 2.29 -14.95
N THR A 42 17.41 1.24 -14.12
CA THR A 42 16.77 -0.05 -14.42
C THR A 42 15.40 -0.22 -13.76
N CYS A 43 15.09 0.56 -12.72
CA CYS A 43 13.76 0.56 -12.11
C CYS A 43 12.83 1.47 -12.91
N LEU A 44 12.12 0.89 -13.86
CA LEU A 44 11.20 1.62 -14.75
C LEU A 44 9.83 0.95 -14.76
N ALA A 45 8.79 1.78 -14.83
CA ALA A 45 7.42 1.31 -15.06
C ALA A 45 7.34 0.57 -16.42
N PRO A 46 6.52 -0.48 -16.55
CA PRO A 46 5.50 -0.96 -15.59
C PRO A 46 6.02 -1.97 -14.55
N ASP A 47 7.29 -2.37 -14.63
CA ASP A 47 7.80 -3.51 -13.84
C ASP A 47 8.31 -3.10 -12.46
N CYS A 48 8.77 -1.87 -12.31
CA CYS A 48 9.32 -1.34 -11.08
C CYS A 48 8.88 0.11 -10.89
N PHE A 49 8.48 0.47 -9.68
CA PHE A 49 8.09 1.82 -9.33
C PHE A 49 8.70 2.19 -7.99
N CYS A 50 9.54 3.22 -7.95
CA CYS A 50 10.19 3.64 -6.71
C CYS A 50 9.24 4.37 -5.77
N CYS A 51 9.37 4.07 -4.48
CA CYS A 51 8.83 4.92 -3.42
C CYS A 51 9.32 6.36 -3.60
N ARG A 52 8.39 7.29 -3.41
CA ARG A 52 8.59 8.73 -3.54
C ARG A 52 7.39 9.45 -2.94
N ASP A 53 7.63 10.63 -2.42
CA ASP A 53 6.63 11.54 -1.86
C ASP A 53 6.01 12.46 -2.93
N GLU A 54 6.57 12.47 -4.14
CA GLU A 54 6.11 13.22 -5.32
C GLU A 54 6.32 12.37 -6.56
N LEU A 55 5.32 12.34 -7.46
CA LEU A 55 5.34 11.43 -8.61
C LEU A 55 6.53 11.67 -9.58
N ARG A 56 6.95 12.94 -9.76
CA ARG A 56 8.03 13.36 -10.67
C ARG A 56 7.89 12.74 -12.08
N LEU A 57 6.69 12.83 -12.62
CA LEU A 57 6.36 12.33 -13.95
C LEU A 57 6.59 13.43 -15.01
N PRO A 58 6.80 13.07 -16.29
CA PRO A 58 6.82 14.02 -17.40
C PRO A 58 5.39 14.51 -17.74
N ILE A 59 4.62 14.88 -16.72
CA ILE A 59 3.23 15.36 -16.77
C ILE A 59 3.16 16.55 -15.82
N SER A 60 2.55 17.65 -16.25
CA SER A 60 2.34 18.81 -15.37
C SER A 60 1.53 18.39 -14.15
N LYS A 61 1.85 18.93 -12.96
CA LYS A 61 1.16 18.58 -11.72
C LYS A 61 -0.36 18.80 -11.81
N ARG A 62 -0.81 19.81 -12.56
CA ARG A 62 -2.24 20.09 -12.79
C ARG A 62 -2.93 19.04 -13.68
N ASP A 63 -2.16 18.35 -14.52
CA ASP A 63 -2.65 17.34 -15.45
C ASP A 63 -2.57 15.92 -14.86
N ILE A 64 -2.02 15.75 -13.66
CA ILE A 64 -2.03 14.47 -12.95
C ILE A 64 -3.42 14.28 -12.32
N PRO A 65 -4.15 13.18 -12.61
CA PRO A 65 -5.40 12.88 -11.92
C PRO A 65 -5.14 12.64 -10.43
N GLN A 66 -5.95 13.23 -9.56
CA GLN A 66 -5.98 12.81 -8.16
C GLN A 66 -6.71 11.48 -8.06
N ILE A 67 -5.94 10.41 -7.85
CA ILE A 67 -6.51 9.09 -7.59
C ILE A 67 -6.95 9.03 -6.13
N VAL A 68 -8.18 8.58 -5.89
CA VAL A 68 -8.70 8.24 -4.57
C VAL A 68 -9.12 6.77 -4.62
N PHE A 69 -8.70 5.98 -3.63
CA PHE A 69 -9.13 4.59 -3.53
C PHE A 69 -9.70 4.30 -2.15
N PHE A 70 -10.86 3.64 -2.13
CA PHE A 70 -11.50 3.18 -0.90
C PHE A 70 -11.26 1.69 -0.75
N THR A 71 -10.91 1.29 0.47
CA THR A 71 -10.76 -0.12 0.82
C THR A 71 -11.62 -0.43 2.04
N PHE A 72 -12.31 -1.57 1.96
CA PHE A 72 -13.11 -2.09 3.05
C PHE A 72 -12.66 -3.50 3.39
N ASP A 73 -12.42 -3.72 4.68
CA ASP A 73 -11.95 -5.00 5.18
C ASP A 73 -13.12 -5.81 5.75
N ASP A 74 -12.86 -7.09 5.99
CA ASP A 74 -13.73 -8.10 6.61
C ASP A 74 -14.87 -8.66 5.75
N ALA A 75 -15.80 -9.34 6.44
CA ALA A 75 -16.83 -10.16 5.86
C ALA A 75 -17.87 -9.34 5.08
N LEU A 76 -18.21 -9.81 3.88
CA LEU A 76 -19.30 -9.22 3.09
C LEU A 76 -20.65 -9.75 3.54
N THR A 77 -21.19 -9.12 4.57
CA THR A 77 -22.55 -9.34 5.07
C THR A 77 -23.59 -8.56 4.28
N ASP A 78 -24.88 -8.89 4.45
CA ASP A 78 -25.98 -8.13 3.84
C ASP A 78 -26.05 -6.69 4.36
N SER A 79 -25.71 -6.47 5.63
CA SER A 79 -25.67 -5.14 6.23
C SER A 79 -24.57 -4.27 5.62
N ALA A 80 -23.35 -4.80 5.51
CA ALA A 80 -22.23 -4.08 4.88
C ALA A 80 -22.55 -3.76 3.40
N THR A 81 -23.13 -4.72 2.69
CA THR A 81 -23.49 -4.60 1.27
C THR A 81 -24.51 -3.47 1.03
N LYS A 82 -25.47 -3.25 1.95
CA LYS A 82 -26.39 -2.11 1.86
C LYS A 82 -25.69 -0.76 1.92
N PHE A 83 -24.67 -0.61 2.78
CA PHE A 83 -23.87 0.62 2.81
C PHE A 83 -23.14 0.83 1.50
N TYR A 84 -22.52 -0.22 0.97
CA TYR A 84 -21.79 -0.14 -0.30
C TYR A 84 -22.71 0.19 -1.49
N HIS A 85 -23.92 -0.35 -1.53
CA HIS A 85 -24.90 0.02 -2.56
C HIS A 85 -25.28 1.49 -2.51
N ARG A 86 -25.42 2.08 -1.33
CA ARG A 86 -25.67 3.51 -1.20
C ARG A 86 -24.47 4.32 -1.70
N LEU A 87 -23.28 3.99 -1.21
CA LEU A 87 -22.07 4.79 -1.40
C LEU A 87 -21.45 4.66 -2.81
N PHE A 88 -21.51 3.48 -3.41
CA PHE A 88 -20.89 3.13 -4.71
C PHE A 88 -21.93 2.66 -5.74
N ASN A 89 -23.09 3.32 -5.76
CA ASN A 89 -24.09 3.06 -6.80
C ASN A 89 -23.56 3.45 -8.19
N GLU A 90 -24.09 2.81 -9.23
CA GLU A 90 -23.64 2.99 -10.61
C GLU A 90 -23.93 4.38 -11.18
N SER A 91 -24.75 5.21 -10.54
CA SER A 91 -25.00 6.58 -11.00
C SER A 91 -23.85 7.53 -10.63
N ARG A 92 -22.96 7.12 -9.72
CA ARG A 92 -21.74 7.87 -9.40
C ARG A 92 -20.64 7.49 -10.37
N LYS A 93 -20.22 8.46 -11.18
CA LYS A 93 -19.25 8.27 -12.25
C LYS A 93 -17.99 9.07 -11.98
N ASN A 94 -16.86 8.53 -12.43
CA ASN A 94 -15.65 9.30 -12.65
C ASN A 94 -15.80 10.20 -13.89
N PRO A 95 -14.89 11.18 -14.09
CA PRO A 95 -14.94 12.08 -15.25
C PRO A 95 -14.94 11.38 -16.62
N ASN A 96 -14.43 10.15 -16.71
CA ASN A 96 -14.50 9.33 -17.92
C ASN A 96 -15.86 8.64 -18.17
N GLY A 97 -16.89 8.96 -17.37
CA GLY A 97 -18.24 8.39 -17.48
C GLY A 97 -18.41 6.99 -16.87
N CYS A 98 -17.34 6.37 -16.38
CA CYS A 98 -17.40 5.03 -15.80
C CYS A 98 -17.76 5.04 -14.30
N PRO A 99 -18.49 4.03 -13.79
CA PRO A 99 -18.79 3.94 -12.37
C PRO A 99 -17.53 4.05 -11.49
N ILE A 100 -17.66 4.74 -10.36
CA ILE A 100 -16.64 4.71 -9.32
C ILE A 100 -16.49 3.29 -8.78
N SER A 101 -15.30 2.94 -8.27
CA SER A 101 -15.04 1.59 -7.75
C SER A 101 -14.29 1.64 -6.43
N MET A 102 -14.47 0.58 -5.64
CA MET A 102 -13.76 0.33 -4.38
C MET A 102 -13.03 -1.02 -4.43
N THR A 103 -12.24 -1.28 -3.40
CA THR A 103 -11.58 -2.57 -3.16
C THR A 103 -12.11 -3.19 -1.88
N LEU A 104 -12.50 -4.46 -1.94
CA LEU A 104 -13.03 -5.21 -0.80
C LEU A 104 -12.01 -6.28 -0.41
N PHE A 105 -11.35 -6.15 0.73
CA PHE A 105 -10.48 -7.17 1.31
C PHE A 105 -11.33 -8.13 2.14
N VAL A 106 -11.77 -9.21 1.52
CA VAL A 106 -12.81 -10.09 2.07
C VAL A 106 -12.20 -11.23 2.88
N SER A 107 -12.66 -11.40 4.12
CA SER A 107 -12.37 -12.57 4.96
C SER A 107 -13.43 -13.68 4.77
N HIS A 108 -13.12 -14.94 5.07
CA HIS A 108 -14.05 -16.05 4.79
C HIS A 108 -15.25 -16.08 5.74
N HIS A 109 -14.99 -16.04 7.04
CA HIS A 109 -16.04 -16.21 8.05
C HIS A 109 -17.13 -15.14 7.88
N ASP A 110 -18.39 -15.56 8.00
CA ASP A 110 -19.60 -14.74 7.85
C ASP A 110 -19.83 -14.06 6.48
N THR A 111 -18.93 -14.22 5.52
CA THR A 111 -19.11 -13.70 4.16
C THR A 111 -20.25 -14.41 3.44
N LYS A 112 -21.17 -13.61 2.89
CA LYS A 112 -22.17 -14.08 1.93
C LYS A 112 -21.58 -13.99 0.53
N TYR A 113 -21.10 -15.11 -0.01
CA TYR A 113 -20.43 -15.12 -1.31
C TYR A 113 -21.31 -14.69 -2.51
N ASN A 114 -22.64 -14.72 -2.37
CA ASN A 114 -23.54 -14.08 -3.35
C ASN A 114 -23.28 -12.56 -3.45
N ASN A 115 -23.01 -11.89 -2.31
CA ASN A 115 -22.66 -10.46 -2.29
C ASN A 115 -21.27 -10.22 -2.91
N VAL A 116 -20.32 -11.14 -2.70
CA VAL A 116 -19.00 -11.11 -3.39
C VAL A 116 -19.21 -11.12 -4.91
N ASN A 117 -19.99 -12.09 -5.42
CA ASN A 117 -20.25 -12.20 -6.85
C ASN A 117 -20.95 -10.96 -7.40
N HIS A 118 -21.94 -10.46 -6.66
CA HIS A 118 -22.72 -9.29 -7.05
C HIS A 118 -21.84 -8.03 -7.15
N LEU A 119 -21.04 -7.73 -6.13
CA LEU A 119 -20.17 -6.55 -6.11
C LEU A 119 -19.04 -6.65 -7.14
N TYR A 120 -18.49 -7.85 -7.36
CA TYR A 120 -17.54 -8.10 -8.45
C TYR A 120 -18.15 -7.77 -9.82
N ARG A 121 -19.36 -8.26 -10.11
CA ARG A 121 -20.09 -7.96 -11.35
C ARG A 121 -20.43 -6.47 -11.53
N LYS A 122 -20.50 -5.72 -10.44
CA LYS A 122 -20.64 -4.25 -10.43
C LYS A 122 -19.32 -3.50 -10.65
N GLY A 123 -18.23 -4.22 -10.91
CA GLY A 123 -16.92 -3.63 -11.21
C GLY A 123 -16.09 -3.26 -9.97
N MET A 124 -16.48 -3.75 -8.79
CA MET A 124 -15.69 -3.62 -7.56
C MET A 124 -14.56 -4.64 -7.58
N GLU A 125 -13.41 -4.27 -7.03
CA GLU A 125 -12.29 -5.20 -6.87
C GLU A 125 -12.49 -6.08 -5.64
N ILE A 126 -12.30 -7.39 -5.81
CA ILE A 126 -12.32 -8.37 -4.72
C ILE A 126 -10.90 -8.83 -4.44
N ALA A 127 -10.42 -8.54 -3.23
CA ALA A 127 -9.13 -8.92 -2.70
C ALA A 127 -9.28 -9.85 -1.47
N ALA A 128 -8.21 -10.54 -1.09
CA ALA A 128 -8.26 -11.54 -0.03
C ALA A 128 -7.80 -10.99 1.33
N HIS A 129 -8.50 -11.41 2.39
CA HIS A 129 -8.23 -11.03 3.79
C HIS A 129 -8.26 -12.23 4.73
N SER A 130 -7.55 -13.30 4.36
CA SER A 130 -7.50 -14.60 5.07
C SER A 130 -8.84 -15.35 5.19
N VAL A 131 -8.77 -16.61 5.65
CA VAL A 131 -9.95 -17.41 5.94
C VAL A 131 -10.40 -17.13 7.37
N SER A 132 -9.50 -17.33 8.33
CA SER A 132 -9.86 -17.31 9.75
C SER A 132 -9.89 -15.93 10.39
N HIS A 133 -9.31 -14.92 9.74
CA HIS A 133 -9.02 -13.61 10.33
C HIS A 133 -8.17 -13.71 11.63
N ALA A 134 -7.35 -14.75 11.74
CA ALA A 134 -6.44 -14.93 12.86
C ALA A 134 -5.14 -14.13 12.67
N HIS A 135 -4.37 -13.98 13.75
CA HIS A 135 -2.99 -13.49 13.68
C HIS A 135 -2.14 -14.36 12.74
N MET A 136 -1.34 -13.69 11.90
CA MET A 136 -0.56 -14.36 10.86
C MET A 136 0.83 -14.75 11.34
N SER A 137 1.32 -15.88 10.86
CA SER A 137 2.63 -16.46 11.19
C SER A 137 3.21 -17.19 9.97
N ASN A 138 4.50 -17.51 10.04
CA ASN A 138 5.16 -18.32 9.01
C ASN A 138 4.49 -19.69 8.78
N LYS A 139 3.73 -20.21 9.76
CA LYS A 139 3.10 -21.53 9.70
C LYS A 139 1.74 -21.51 8.99
N ASN A 140 0.93 -20.48 9.19
CA ASN A 140 -0.45 -20.42 8.69
C ASN A 140 -0.60 -19.55 7.43
N PHE A 141 0.22 -18.53 7.22
CA PHE A 141 0.01 -17.51 6.20
C PHE A 141 -0.21 -18.06 4.79
N MET A 142 0.66 -18.96 4.31
CA MET A 142 0.53 -19.54 2.97
C MET A 142 -0.81 -20.26 2.77
N LYS A 143 -1.26 -20.99 3.80
CA LYS A 143 -2.53 -21.72 3.77
C LYS A 143 -3.72 -20.77 3.79
N GLU A 144 -3.68 -19.76 4.66
CA GLU A 144 -4.70 -18.72 4.79
C GLU A 144 -4.88 -17.94 3.48
N ALA A 145 -3.77 -17.48 2.89
CA ALA A 145 -3.77 -16.77 1.62
C ALA A 145 -4.28 -17.63 0.47
N LYS A 146 -3.73 -18.83 0.30
CA LYS A 146 -4.14 -19.75 -0.77
C LYS A 146 -5.62 -20.12 -0.67
N ASN A 147 -6.08 -20.47 0.52
CA ASN A 147 -7.45 -20.92 0.71
C ASN A 147 -8.44 -19.78 0.53
N GLN A 148 -8.13 -18.57 1.00
CA GLN A 148 -9.06 -17.46 0.81
C GLN A 148 -9.15 -17.03 -0.66
N LYS A 149 -8.04 -17.04 -1.41
CA LYS A 149 -8.07 -16.86 -2.86
C LYS A 149 -9.00 -17.87 -3.53
N ARG A 150 -8.85 -19.15 -3.19
CA ARG A 150 -9.68 -20.23 -3.71
C ARG A 150 -11.15 -20.06 -3.32
N ASN A 151 -11.45 -19.67 -2.09
CA ASN A 151 -12.82 -19.45 -1.63
C ASN A 151 -13.49 -18.32 -2.42
N LEU A 152 -12.82 -17.18 -2.58
CA LEU A 152 -13.32 -16.06 -3.38
C LEU A 152 -13.55 -16.46 -4.84
N ALA A 153 -12.69 -17.30 -5.40
CA ALA A 153 -12.87 -17.80 -6.76
C ALA A 153 -14.03 -18.79 -6.89
N THR A 154 -14.05 -19.81 -6.04
CA THR A 154 -14.98 -20.94 -6.16
C THR A 154 -16.37 -20.64 -5.62
N LEU A 155 -16.46 -19.95 -4.47
CA LEU A 155 -17.71 -19.62 -3.82
C LEU A 155 -18.26 -18.27 -4.29
N GLY A 156 -17.37 -17.29 -4.52
CA GLY A 156 -17.73 -15.94 -4.99
C GLY A 156 -17.82 -15.78 -6.52
N GLY A 157 -17.37 -16.77 -7.29
CA GLY A 157 -17.39 -16.73 -8.75
C GLY A 157 -16.52 -15.64 -9.36
N VAL A 158 -15.51 -15.15 -8.63
CA VAL A 158 -14.51 -14.20 -9.13
C VAL A 158 -13.44 -14.99 -9.91
N PRO A 159 -13.04 -14.62 -11.13
CA PRO A 159 -11.93 -15.27 -11.80
C PRO A 159 -10.68 -15.25 -10.92
N GLU A 160 -10.07 -16.42 -10.70
CA GLU A 160 -8.96 -16.55 -9.72
C GLU A 160 -7.75 -15.66 -10.07
N ASN A 161 -7.53 -15.41 -11.36
CA ASN A 161 -6.50 -14.51 -11.89
C ASN A 161 -6.80 -13.02 -11.66
N GLU A 162 -8.03 -12.66 -11.27
CA GLU A 162 -8.40 -11.29 -10.91
C GLU A 162 -8.31 -11.02 -9.40
N ILE A 163 -8.18 -12.07 -8.59
CA ILE A 163 -7.93 -11.95 -7.14
C ILE A 163 -6.43 -11.75 -6.91
N VAL A 164 -6.00 -10.49 -7.05
CA VAL A 164 -4.57 -10.12 -7.10
C VAL A 164 -4.10 -9.32 -5.89
N GLY A 165 -5.02 -8.87 -5.03
CA GLY A 165 -4.75 -8.13 -3.82
C GLY A 165 -4.81 -8.97 -2.55
N TRP A 166 -3.94 -8.63 -1.59
CA TRP A 166 -3.95 -9.18 -0.24
C TRP A 166 -3.81 -8.06 0.80
N ARG A 167 -4.46 -8.26 1.94
CA ARG A 167 -4.18 -7.53 3.18
C ARG A 167 -4.19 -8.52 4.34
N SER A 168 -3.20 -8.50 5.21
CA SER A 168 -3.18 -9.36 6.40
C SER A 168 -4.12 -8.82 7.48
N PRO A 169 -4.84 -9.70 8.21
CA PRO A 169 -5.60 -9.33 9.40
C PRO A 169 -4.78 -8.47 10.37
N PHE A 170 -5.44 -7.48 10.99
CA PHE A 170 -4.85 -6.54 11.96
C PHE A 170 -3.65 -5.72 11.43
N LEU A 171 -3.45 -5.69 10.11
CA LEU A 171 -2.27 -5.10 9.45
C LEU A 171 -0.95 -5.70 9.97
N GLU A 172 -0.96 -6.99 10.30
CA GLU A 172 0.22 -7.71 10.78
C GLU A 172 1.00 -8.37 9.63
N PRO A 173 2.18 -7.83 9.26
CA PRO A 173 3.02 -8.46 8.25
C PRO A 173 3.78 -9.66 8.81
N VAL A 174 4.15 -10.59 7.93
CA VAL A 174 4.98 -11.75 8.26
C VAL A 174 6.35 -11.72 7.57
N GLY A 175 7.01 -10.57 7.63
CA GLY A 175 8.37 -10.36 7.14
C GLY A 175 8.52 -10.70 5.65
N ASP A 176 9.68 -11.22 5.26
CA ASP A 176 9.96 -11.60 3.87
C ASP A 176 9.13 -12.78 3.35
N MET A 177 8.54 -13.58 4.25
CA MET A 177 7.72 -14.73 3.86
C MET A 177 6.44 -14.26 3.18
N GLN A 178 5.82 -13.19 3.65
CA GLN A 178 4.56 -12.65 3.12
C GLN A 178 4.62 -12.32 1.61
N PRO A 179 5.43 -11.36 1.14
CA PRO A 179 5.53 -11.07 -0.29
C PRO A 179 6.01 -12.29 -1.11
N HIS A 180 6.87 -13.15 -0.57
CA HIS A 180 7.28 -14.38 -1.25
C HIS A 180 6.12 -15.36 -1.48
N ALA A 181 5.33 -15.63 -0.45
CA ALA A 181 4.16 -16.50 -0.52
C ALA A 181 3.08 -15.92 -1.43
N LEU A 182 2.79 -14.62 -1.30
CA LEU A 182 1.80 -13.93 -2.13
C LEU A 182 2.16 -13.99 -3.63
N LYS A 183 3.42 -13.73 -3.99
CA LYS A 183 3.89 -13.89 -5.38
C LYS A 183 3.73 -15.33 -5.87
N THR A 184 4.07 -16.31 -5.04
CA THR A 184 3.95 -17.74 -5.39
C THR A 184 2.50 -18.12 -5.67
N LEU A 185 1.54 -17.48 -5.00
CA LEU A 185 0.11 -17.66 -5.19
C LEU A 185 -0.49 -16.73 -6.27
N GLY A 186 0.34 -16.00 -7.00
CA GLY A 186 -0.10 -15.13 -8.09
C GLY A 186 -0.84 -13.86 -7.64
N TYR A 187 -0.68 -13.44 -6.39
CA TYR A 187 -1.00 -12.06 -6.00
C TYR A 187 0.03 -11.10 -6.59
N THR A 188 -0.40 -9.86 -6.85
CA THR A 188 0.47 -8.83 -7.43
C THR A 188 0.81 -7.72 -6.47
N TYR A 189 -0.01 -7.52 -5.45
CA TYR A 189 0.21 -6.50 -4.44
C TYR A 189 -0.21 -6.95 -3.04
N ASP A 190 0.45 -6.36 -2.05
CA ASP A 190 0.09 -6.38 -0.65
C ASP A 190 -0.29 -4.96 -0.19
N ALA A 191 -1.23 -4.87 0.74
CA ALA A 191 -1.71 -3.61 1.33
C ALA A 191 -1.73 -3.69 2.86
N THR A 192 -0.65 -4.21 3.44
CA THR A 192 -0.54 -4.49 4.88
C THR A 192 0.38 -3.51 5.59
N LEU A 193 1.48 -3.06 4.97
CA LEU A 193 2.49 -2.26 5.65
C LEU A 193 1.99 -0.83 5.89
N THR A 194 2.14 -0.37 7.13
CA THR A 194 1.62 0.93 7.56
C THR A 194 2.65 2.04 7.47
N TYR A 195 2.21 3.25 7.14
CA TYR A 195 3.01 4.46 7.21
C TYR A 195 2.26 5.52 8.04
N SER A 196 2.91 6.07 9.06
CA SER A 196 2.31 7.09 9.93
C SER A 196 2.60 8.51 9.48
N LYS A 197 1.57 9.32 9.29
CA LYS A 197 1.68 10.78 9.20
C LYS A 197 1.56 11.39 10.61
N ARG A 198 2.38 12.40 10.91
CA ARG A 198 2.32 13.19 12.16
C ARG A 198 1.53 14.49 11.98
N SER A 199 1.38 14.96 10.75
CA SER A 199 0.62 16.16 10.41
C SER A 199 -0.05 16.05 9.03
N LEU A 200 -1.10 16.85 8.79
CA LEU A 200 -1.63 17.10 7.45
C LEU A 200 -0.58 17.72 6.51
N LYS A 201 0.48 18.34 7.05
CA LYS A 201 1.58 18.88 6.24
C LYS A 201 2.50 17.80 5.68
N ASP A 202 2.61 16.67 6.36
CA ASP A 202 3.48 15.57 5.96
C ASP A 202 3.09 15.00 4.61
N LYS A 203 4.10 14.60 3.85
CA LYS A 203 3.90 13.93 2.57
C LYS A 203 3.72 12.43 2.81
N ALA A 204 2.91 11.83 1.94
CA ALA A 204 2.65 10.40 1.93
C ALA A 204 3.48 9.72 0.84
N PRO A 205 3.92 8.47 1.06
CA PRO A 205 4.54 7.70 0.01
C PRO A 205 3.53 7.30 -1.06
N THR A 206 3.97 7.33 -2.31
CA THR A 206 3.28 6.62 -3.40
C THR A 206 3.35 5.11 -3.17
N PRO A 207 2.35 4.32 -3.59
CA PRO A 207 2.49 2.88 -3.77
C PRO A 207 3.67 2.55 -4.69
N PHE A 208 4.40 1.48 -4.38
CA PHE A 208 5.69 1.21 -5.01
C PHE A 208 6.01 -0.28 -5.03
N THR A 209 7.01 -0.68 -5.79
CA THR A 209 7.47 -2.07 -5.81
C THR A 209 8.60 -2.30 -4.83
N LEU A 210 8.62 -3.47 -4.20
CA LEU A 210 9.62 -3.87 -3.20
C LEU A 210 10.98 -4.25 -3.80
N ASP A 211 11.29 -3.83 -5.03
CA ASP A 211 12.58 -4.05 -5.71
C ASP A 211 13.77 -3.47 -4.93
N PHE A 212 13.52 -2.43 -4.13
CA PHE A 212 14.51 -1.81 -3.24
C PHE A 212 14.22 -2.06 -1.76
N GLY A 213 13.26 -2.92 -1.44
CA GLY A 213 12.83 -3.24 -0.08
C GLY A 213 11.89 -2.21 0.53
N TRP A 214 11.41 -2.50 1.74
CA TRP A 214 10.60 -1.57 2.53
C TRP A 214 11.51 -0.50 3.17
N PRO A 215 11.33 0.80 2.86
CA PRO A 215 12.28 1.84 3.23
C PRO A 215 11.89 2.61 4.49
N TYR A 216 10.70 2.35 5.07
CA TYR A 216 10.13 3.12 6.16
C TYR A 216 10.22 2.38 7.50
N ASP A 217 9.95 3.10 8.59
CA ASP A 217 9.83 2.52 9.92
C ASP A 217 8.82 1.37 9.94
N CYS A 218 9.24 0.25 10.51
CA CYS A 218 8.36 -0.90 10.70
C CYS A 218 7.55 -0.74 12.00
N LYS A 219 6.35 -0.17 11.91
CA LYS A 219 5.47 0.05 13.06
C LYS A 219 4.91 -1.26 13.60
N VAL A 220 4.41 -2.14 12.72
CA VAL A 220 3.98 -3.50 13.06
C VAL A 220 5.02 -4.49 12.55
N LYS A 221 5.66 -5.23 13.45
CA LYS A 221 6.76 -6.14 13.12
C LYS A 221 6.25 -7.58 12.91
N PRO A 222 6.94 -8.39 12.07
CA PRO A 222 8.10 -8.06 11.25
C PRO A 222 7.76 -7.57 9.83
N CYS A 223 8.40 -6.49 9.37
CA CYS A 223 8.33 -6.06 7.96
C CYS A 223 9.36 -6.81 7.08
N PRO A 224 9.15 -6.91 5.76
CA PRO A 224 10.12 -7.49 4.83
C PRO A 224 11.48 -6.76 4.89
N LYS A 225 12.58 -7.53 4.91
CA LYS A 225 13.95 -6.98 4.93
C LYS A 225 14.68 -7.14 3.60
N ARG A 226 14.22 -8.05 2.74
CA ARG A 226 14.81 -8.35 1.43
C ARG A 226 14.05 -7.63 0.32
N ARG A 227 14.65 -7.66 -0.87
CA ARG A 227 14.05 -7.16 -2.11
C ARG A 227 13.10 -8.20 -2.69
N HIS A 228 11.91 -7.75 -3.12
CA HIS A 228 10.88 -8.59 -3.74
C HIS A 228 10.51 -8.00 -5.10
N PHE A 229 11.34 -8.27 -6.11
CA PHE A 229 11.28 -7.64 -7.44
C PHE A 229 9.89 -7.68 -8.09
N GLY A 230 9.36 -6.53 -8.50
CA GLY A 230 8.08 -6.36 -9.18
C GLY A 230 6.84 -6.67 -8.33
N PHE A 231 6.98 -6.90 -7.02
CA PHE A 231 5.85 -7.06 -6.12
C PHE A 231 5.48 -5.72 -5.50
N TRP A 232 4.22 -5.33 -5.64
CA TRP A 232 3.75 -4.03 -5.20
C TRP A 232 3.40 -4.05 -3.71
N GLU A 233 3.81 -3.00 -3.01
CA GLU A 233 3.28 -2.63 -1.71
C GLU A 233 2.41 -1.39 -1.90
N VAL A 234 1.21 -1.43 -1.33
CA VAL A 234 0.28 -0.30 -1.24
C VAL A 234 0.19 0.10 0.23
N PRO A 235 1.04 1.03 0.69
CA PRO A 235 1.11 1.35 2.11
C PRO A 235 -0.24 1.81 2.65
N VAL A 236 -0.62 1.31 3.82
CA VAL A 236 -1.72 1.85 4.61
C VAL A 236 -1.23 3.11 5.29
N VAL A 237 -1.37 4.24 4.59
CA VAL A 237 -0.99 5.54 5.10
C VAL A 237 -2.04 6.03 6.08
N SER A 238 -1.62 6.41 7.29
CA SER A 238 -2.53 6.93 8.29
C SER A 238 -3.13 8.28 7.91
N LEU A 239 -4.38 8.46 8.32
CA LEU A 239 -5.06 9.75 8.32
C LEU A 239 -4.85 10.44 9.66
N LEU A 240 -5.08 11.74 9.71
CA LEU A 240 -5.16 12.48 10.98
C LEU A 240 -6.63 12.58 11.38
N ASP A 241 -6.95 12.26 12.64
CA ASP A 241 -8.31 12.32 13.17
C ASP A 241 -8.96 13.71 13.02
N TYR A 242 -10.26 13.86 13.32
CA TYR A 242 -10.97 15.13 13.04
C TYR A 242 -10.44 16.36 13.81
N LEU A 243 -9.69 16.14 14.91
CA LEU A 243 -9.00 17.17 15.68
C LEU A 243 -7.55 17.39 15.22
N HIS A 244 -7.09 16.58 14.26
CA HIS A 244 -5.72 16.49 13.79
C HIS A 244 -4.71 16.19 14.91
N LYS A 245 -5.13 15.48 15.96
CA LYS A 245 -4.32 15.24 17.16
C LYS A 245 -3.60 13.90 17.10
N TYR A 246 -4.26 12.86 16.60
CA TYR A 246 -3.70 11.53 16.49
C TYR A 246 -3.85 11.00 15.07
N ASP A 247 -2.90 10.15 14.67
CA ASP A 247 -2.99 9.44 13.42
C ASP A 247 -3.74 8.11 13.59
N CYS A 248 -4.34 7.65 12.50
CA CYS A 248 -5.10 6.41 12.46
C CYS A 248 -5.02 5.77 11.08
N VAL A 249 -4.61 4.49 11.04
CA VAL A 249 -4.47 3.70 9.80
C VAL A 249 -5.82 3.26 9.23
N TYR A 250 -6.83 3.14 10.09
CA TYR A 250 -8.23 2.94 9.72
C TYR A 250 -9.07 4.12 10.18
N VAL A 251 -10.03 4.54 9.34
CA VAL A 251 -10.96 5.65 9.68
C VAL A 251 -11.78 5.35 10.94
N ASP A 252 -12.19 4.10 11.13
CA ASP A 252 -12.91 3.63 12.31
C ASP A 252 -12.02 3.36 13.53
N GLY A 253 -10.70 3.39 13.35
CA GLY A 253 -9.71 3.25 14.42
C GLY A 253 -9.19 4.57 14.98
N CYS A 254 -9.74 5.71 14.57
CA CYS A 254 -9.27 7.01 15.05
C CYS A 254 -9.65 7.26 16.52
N ASN A 255 -8.66 7.71 17.32
CA ASN A 255 -8.80 7.96 18.75
C ASN A 255 -9.91 8.99 19.08
N ASN A 256 -10.02 10.04 18.27
CA ASN A 256 -11.09 11.00 18.37
C ASN A 256 -12.09 10.71 17.23
N PRO A 257 -13.18 9.98 17.49
CA PRO A 257 -14.20 9.78 16.48
C PRO A 257 -15.00 11.08 16.25
N PRO A 258 -15.34 11.45 15.01
CA PRO A 258 -16.13 12.65 14.75
C PRO A 258 -17.53 12.53 15.40
N PRO A 259 -17.97 13.56 16.14
CA PRO A 259 -19.22 13.52 16.90
C PRO A 259 -20.49 13.68 16.03
N ASP A 260 -20.36 14.32 14.87
CA ASP A 260 -21.47 14.66 13.98
C ASP A 260 -21.06 14.57 12.50
N GLU A 261 -22.04 14.79 11.60
CA GLU A 261 -21.85 14.69 10.15
C GLU A 261 -20.90 15.75 9.60
N SER A 262 -20.98 16.99 10.10
CA SER A 262 -20.12 18.09 9.67
C SER A 262 -18.67 17.85 10.03
N SER A 263 -18.41 17.39 11.26
CA SER A 263 -17.10 17.01 11.75
C SER A 263 -16.53 15.82 10.99
N ALA A 264 -17.36 14.81 10.69
CA ALA A 264 -16.96 13.65 9.89
C ALA A 264 -16.63 14.04 8.44
N TYR A 265 -17.44 14.89 7.82
CA TYR A 265 -17.19 15.39 6.46
C TYR A 265 -15.92 16.23 6.40
N LYS A 266 -15.72 17.12 7.38
CA LYS A 266 -14.51 17.94 7.50
C LYS A 266 -13.26 17.07 7.66
N PHE A 267 -13.30 16.06 8.52
CA PHE A 267 -12.21 15.08 8.68
C PHE A 267 -11.81 14.43 7.35
N LEU A 268 -12.77 13.97 6.55
CA LEU A 268 -12.50 13.35 5.25
C LEU A 268 -11.90 14.37 4.26
N MET A 269 -12.47 15.58 4.20
CA MET A 269 -12.00 16.64 3.30
C MET A 269 -10.61 17.17 3.67
N ASP A 270 -10.31 17.36 4.96
CA ASP A 270 -9.01 17.86 5.41
C ASP A 270 -7.89 16.89 5.05
N ASN A 271 -8.14 15.58 5.24
CA ASN A 271 -7.20 14.55 4.82
C ASN A 271 -7.06 14.50 3.29
N PHE A 272 -8.15 14.54 2.53
CA PHE A 272 -8.12 14.59 1.06
C PHE A 272 -7.34 15.80 0.54
N ASN A 273 -7.63 16.99 1.05
CA ASN A 273 -6.99 18.24 0.66
C ASN A 273 -5.49 18.21 0.93
N SER A 274 -5.03 17.43 1.93
CA SER A 274 -3.60 17.27 2.21
C SER A 274 -2.81 16.55 1.09
N TYR A 275 -3.51 15.83 0.20
CA TYR A 275 -2.96 15.16 -0.99
C TYR A 275 -3.21 15.98 -2.27
N HIS A 276 -4.48 16.36 -2.50
CA HIS A 276 -4.94 17.01 -3.75
C HIS A 276 -4.26 18.36 -4.01
N SER A 277 -4.08 19.17 -2.96
CA SER A 277 -3.42 20.49 -3.06
C SER A 277 -1.89 20.41 -3.23
N LYS A 278 -1.30 19.23 -3.01
CA LYS A 278 0.16 19.04 -2.99
C LYS A 278 0.63 18.14 -4.12
N ASN A 279 1.00 16.92 -3.84
CA ASN A 279 1.81 16.07 -4.71
C ASN A 279 0.97 15.16 -5.63
N ARG A 280 -0.36 15.14 -5.45
CA ARG A 280 -1.31 14.28 -6.17
C ARG A 280 -0.94 12.80 -6.19
N VAL A 281 -0.22 12.35 -5.17
CA VAL A 281 -0.01 10.91 -4.96
C VAL A 281 -1.38 10.27 -4.64
N PRO A 282 -1.58 8.98 -4.94
CA PRO A 282 -2.85 8.32 -4.66
C PRO A 282 -3.26 8.46 -3.18
N PHE A 283 -4.50 8.86 -2.95
CA PHE A 283 -5.06 9.02 -1.61
C PHE A 283 -5.90 7.79 -1.23
N GLY A 284 -5.46 7.08 -0.20
CA GLY A 284 -6.13 5.87 0.29
C GLY A 284 -7.02 6.14 1.50
N ILE A 285 -8.20 5.54 1.50
CA ILE A 285 -9.11 5.51 2.63
C ILE A 285 -9.37 4.05 2.99
N ASN A 286 -8.88 3.61 4.16
CA ASN A 286 -8.98 2.23 4.63
C ASN A 286 -9.92 2.20 5.84
N MET A 287 -10.89 1.27 5.87
CA MET A 287 -11.88 1.19 6.95
C MET A 287 -12.65 -0.12 6.99
N HIS A 288 -13.46 -0.28 8.03
CA HIS A 288 -14.47 -1.33 8.16
C HIS A 288 -15.88 -0.76 7.96
N PRO A 289 -16.87 -1.59 7.54
CA PRO A 289 -18.25 -1.15 7.42
C PRO A 289 -18.88 -0.71 8.76
N SER A 290 -18.26 -1.07 9.89
CA SER A 290 -18.71 -0.71 11.24
C SER A 290 -18.86 0.79 11.45
N TRP A 291 -18.04 1.60 10.75
CA TRP A 291 -18.10 3.06 10.82
C TRP A 291 -19.46 3.63 10.39
N PHE A 292 -20.17 2.92 9.51
CA PHE A 292 -21.43 3.34 8.91
C PHE A 292 -22.68 3.01 9.73
N TYR A 293 -22.54 2.28 10.84
CA TYR A 293 -23.66 2.06 11.77
C TYR A 293 -24.11 3.37 12.46
N ILE A 294 -23.27 4.41 12.42
CA ILE A 294 -23.65 5.75 12.87
C ILE A 294 -24.13 6.55 11.65
N PRO A 295 -25.42 6.95 11.58
CA PRO A 295 -25.99 7.59 10.39
C PRO A 295 -25.25 8.86 9.95
N ALA A 296 -24.81 9.69 10.91
CA ALA A 296 -24.05 10.91 10.64
C ALA A 296 -22.74 10.64 9.87
N ARG A 297 -22.07 9.52 10.16
CA ARG A 297 -20.82 9.12 9.50
C ARG A 297 -21.07 8.58 8.11
N LEU A 298 -22.11 7.75 7.94
CA LEU A 298 -22.54 7.28 6.62
C LEU A 298 -22.94 8.45 5.71
N ASN A 299 -23.70 9.42 6.22
CA ASN A 299 -24.08 10.61 5.47
C ASN A 299 -22.86 11.47 5.11
N ALA A 300 -21.91 11.65 6.02
CA ALA A 300 -20.67 12.36 5.75
C ALA A 300 -19.84 11.70 4.65
N MET A 301 -19.71 10.37 4.68
CA MET A 301 -19.04 9.60 3.61
C MET A 301 -19.78 9.76 2.28
N ASP A 302 -21.10 9.70 2.31
CA ASP A 302 -21.93 9.86 1.14
C ASP A 302 -21.73 11.24 0.50
N ARG A 303 -21.77 12.30 1.31
CA ARG A 303 -21.49 13.67 0.91
C ARG A 303 -20.07 13.82 0.37
N PHE A 304 -19.08 13.21 1.02
CA PHE A 304 -17.68 13.24 0.60
C PHE A 304 -17.50 12.62 -0.79
N ILE A 305 -18.01 11.40 -1.01
CA ILE A 305 -17.95 10.74 -2.32
C ILE A 305 -18.68 11.56 -3.39
N GLN A 306 -19.83 12.16 -3.06
CA GLN A 306 -20.55 13.04 -3.99
C GLN A 306 -19.74 14.28 -4.37
N THR A 307 -19.06 14.92 -3.40
CA THR A 307 -18.16 16.05 -3.66
C THR A 307 -17.03 15.65 -4.60
N LEU A 308 -16.34 14.54 -4.32
CA LEU A 308 -15.25 14.05 -5.15
C LEU A 308 -15.68 13.68 -6.56
N SER A 309 -16.85 13.05 -6.71
CA SER A 309 -17.38 12.62 -8.03
C SER A 309 -17.76 13.79 -8.95
N LYS A 310 -17.83 15.02 -8.42
CA LYS A 310 -18.09 16.25 -9.17
C LYS A 310 -16.81 16.99 -9.59
N MET A 311 -15.64 16.50 -9.19
CA MET A 311 -14.35 17.11 -9.54
C MET A 311 -13.80 16.46 -10.82
N ASP A 312 -13.54 17.26 -11.84
CA ASP A 312 -13.09 16.78 -13.16
C ASP A 312 -11.67 16.17 -13.16
N ASP A 313 -10.91 16.41 -12.09
CA ASP A 313 -9.55 15.90 -11.92
C ASP A 313 -9.43 14.76 -10.88
N VAL A 314 -10.53 14.32 -10.28
CA VAL A 314 -10.54 13.25 -9.26
C VAL A 314 -11.11 11.96 -9.82
N PHE A 315 -10.42 10.85 -9.54
CA PHE A 315 -10.82 9.51 -9.97
C PHE A 315 -10.90 8.58 -8.75
N ILE A 316 -12.12 8.14 -8.43
CA ILE A 316 -12.39 7.12 -7.43
C ILE A 316 -12.31 5.74 -8.07
N VAL A 317 -11.21 5.05 -7.84
CA VAL A 317 -10.90 3.76 -8.47
C VAL A 317 -10.43 2.72 -7.45
N SER A 318 -10.51 1.44 -7.84
CA SER A 318 -9.95 0.35 -7.04
C SER A 318 -8.41 0.41 -6.96
N VAL A 319 -7.82 -0.32 -6.00
CA VAL A 319 -6.37 -0.39 -5.80
C VAL A 319 -5.67 -0.94 -7.04
N LYS A 320 -6.21 -2.00 -7.65
CA LYS A 320 -5.71 -2.55 -8.92
C LYS A 320 -5.70 -1.51 -10.02
N LYS A 321 -6.79 -0.75 -10.19
CA LYS A 321 -6.87 0.32 -11.21
C LYS A 321 -5.86 1.44 -10.94
N MET A 322 -5.66 1.80 -9.67
CA MET A 322 -4.62 2.76 -9.26
C MET A 322 -3.22 2.26 -9.63
N ILE A 323 -2.90 0.98 -9.34
CA ILE A 323 -1.61 0.38 -9.73
C ILE A 323 -1.48 0.34 -11.25
N ASP A 324 -2.54 0.01 -11.99
CA ASP A 324 -2.53 0.01 -13.45
C ASP A 324 -2.18 1.40 -14.02
N TRP A 325 -2.60 2.49 -13.37
CA TRP A 325 -2.17 3.86 -13.71
C TRP A 325 -0.71 4.13 -13.34
N LEU A 326 -0.24 3.73 -12.15
CA LEU A 326 1.18 3.91 -11.78
C LEU A 326 2.14 3.15 -12.72
N LYS A 327 1.69 2.03 -13.29
CA LYS A 327 2.42 1.26 -14.31
C LYS A 327 2.51 1.96 -15.65
N ASN A 328 1.55 2.82 -15.99
CA ASN A 328 1.53 3.58 -17.24
C ASN A 328 0.88 4.96 -17.02
N PRO A 329 1.60 5.90 -16.36
CA PRO A 329 1.02 7.17 -15.98
C PRO A 329 0.72 8.02 -17.21
N ILE A 330 -0.49 8.54 -17.27
CA ILE A 330 -0.95 9.46 -18.31
C ILE A 330 -1.70 10.64 -17.69
N GLY A 331 -1.70 11.78 -18.40
CA GLY A 331 -2.37 12.99 -17.94
C GLY A 331 -3.89 12.98 -18.18
N LEU A 332 -4.59 13.92 -17.55
CA LEU A 332 -6.04 14.13 -17.66
C LEU A 332 -6.51 14.26 -19.11
N SER A 333 -5.72 14.89 -19.99
CA SER A 333 -6.05 15.05 -21.41
C SER A 333 -6.21 13.72 -22.16
N GLN A 334 -5.59 12.64 -21.66
CA GLN A 334 -5.62 11.31 -22.28
C GLN A 334 -6.41 10.30 -21.45
N ILE A 335 -6.93 10.68 -20.29
CA ILE A 335 -7.50 9.73 -19.32
C ILE A 335 -8.74 9.02 -19.85
N ASN A 336 -9.50 9.68 -20.72
CA ASN A 336 -10.71 9.13 -21.32
C ASN A 336 -10.45 7.95 -22.27
N THR A 337 -9.22 7.76 -22.74
CA THR A 337 -8.84 6.60 -23.58
C THR A 337 -8.04 5.54 -22.82
N PHE A 338 -7.83 5.75 -21.52
CA PHE A 338 -7.06 4.85 -20.66
C PHE A 338 -7.78 3.52 -20.44
N GLN A 339 -7.40 2.50 -21.22
CA GLN A 339 -8.07 1.21 -21.24
C GLN A 339 -8.29 0.57 -19.85
N PRO A 340 -7.32 0.59 -18.91
CA PRO A 340 -7.54 -0.01 -17.58
C PRO A 340 -8.65 0.64 -16.75
N TRP A 341 -9.04 1.89 -17.04
CA TRP A 341 -10.12 2.60 -16.36
C TRP A 341 -11.42 2.65 -17.16
N GLN A 342 -11.44 2.11 -18.38
CA GLN A 342 -12.66 1.98 -19.15
C GLN A 342 -13.57 0.91 -18.53
N CYS A 343 -14.86 1.20 -18.54
CA CYS A 343 -15.92 0.27 -18.21
C CYS A 343 -16.33 -0.45 -19.49
N GLN A 344 -16.77 -1.70 -19.37
CA GLN A 344 -17.37 -2.39 -20.50
C GLN A 344 -18.66 -1.65 -20.86
N ASN A 345 -18.76 -1.11 -22.08
CA ASN A 345 -20.01 -0.56 -22.56
C ASN A 345 -21.01 -1.72 -22.66
N ASN A 346 -21.99 -1.76 -21.74
CA ASN A 346 -23.06 -2.76 -21.71
C ASN A 346 -24.02 -2.70 -22.93
N ASN A 347 -23.64 -1.99 -24.01
CA ASN A 347 -24.37 -1.95 -25.27
C ASN A 347 -23.97 -3.07 -26.25
N MET A 348 -23.20 -4.07 -25.81
CA MET A 348 -23.06 -5.33 -26.56
C MET A 348 -24.12 -6.32 -26.06
N PRO A 349 -25.07 -6.75 -26.91
CA PRO A 349 -26.12 -7.67 -26.49
C PRO A 349 -25.48 -8.98 -26.02
N HIS A 350 -25.79 -9.34 -24.77
CA HIS A 350 -25.52 -10.67 -24.24
C HIS A 350 -26.38 -11.68 -25.02
N ASN A 351 -25.86 -12.20 -26.13
CA ASN A 351 -26.43 -13.40 -26.73
C ASN A 351 -26.15 -14.57 -25.79
N SER A 352 -27.20 -14.91 -25.05
CA SER A 352 -27.32 -16.15 -24.30
C SER A 352 -27.54 -17.31 -25.29
N HIS A 353 -26.89 -18.43 -24.98
CA HIS A 353 -27.18 -19.78 -25.48
C HIS A 353 -27.39 -20.00 -26.98
N GLN A 354 -26.35 -20.48 -27.67
CA GLN A 354 -26.56 -21.51 -28.68
C GLN A 354 -25.59 -22.67 -28.51
N SER A 355 -26.20 -23.86 -28.48
CA SER A 355 -25.64 -25.18 -28.32
C SER A 355 -24.57 -25.52 -29.35
N HIS A 356 -23.64 -26.36 -28.94
CA HIS A 356 -22.73 -27.11 -29.80
C HIS A 356 -23.46 -27.73 -31.01
N ASN A 357 -23.07 -27.35 -32.23
CA ASN A 357 -22.80 -28.35 -33.27
C ASN A 357 -21.81 -27.83 -34.31
N SER A 358 -20.99 -28.76 -34.77
CA SER A 358 -19.78 -28.65 -35.60
C SER A 358 -20.04 -28.11 -37.01
N GLN A 359 -19.15 -27.26 -37.54
CA GLN A 359 -18.42 -27.50 -38.81
C GLN A 359 -17.44 -26.36 -39.15
N LYS A 360 -16.28 -26.76 -39.67
CA LYS A 360 -15.17 -25.91 -40.13
C LYS A 360 -15.62 -25.00 -41.28
N GLN A 361 -15.46 -23.68 -41.16
CA GLN A 361 -14.81 -22.80 -42.14
C GLN A 361 -14.32 -21.52 -41.42
N LYS A 362 -13.06 -21.13 -41.63
CA LYS A 362 -12.44 -19.93 -41.04
C LYS A 362 -12.61 -18.74 -41.98
N PRO A 363 -13.03 -17.57 -41.47
CA PRO A 363 -12.63 -16.30 -42.04
C PRO A 363 -11.37 -15.79 -41.31
N ALA A 364 -10.46 -15.23 -42.11
CA ALA A 364 -9.25 -14.55 -41.64
C ALA A 364 -9.61 -13.26 -40.87
N TRP A 365 -8.78 -12.92 -39.89
CA TRP A 365 -8.83 -11.70 -39.07
C TRP A 365 -9.84 -11.66 -37.92
N ASN A 366 -9.61 -12.48 -36.89
CA ASN A 366 -9.61 -12.00 -35.50
C ASN A 366 -9.06 -13.09 -34.58
N ARG A 367 -7.82 -12.95 -34.15
CA ARG A 367 -7.25 -13.75 -33.06
C ARG A 367 -6.73 -12.79 -32.00
N GLN A 368 -7.62 -12.35 -31.12
CA GLN A 368 -7.22 -11.80 -29.83
C GLN A 368 -6.41 -12.89 -29.14
N SER A 369 -5.10 -12.68 -29.05
CA SER A 369 -4.16 -13.67 -28.52
C SER A 369 -4.56 -14.06 -27.10
N ASP A 370 -4.71 -15.36 -26.85
CA ASP A 370 -4.90 -15.96 -25.54
C ASP A 370 -3.86 -15.42 -24.52
N PRO A 371 -4.19 -15.22 -23.23
CA PRO A 371 -3.28 -14.64 -22.24
C PRO A 371 -1.90 -15.30 -22.16
N VAL A 372 -1.79 -16.61 -22.43
CA VAL A 372 -0.50 -17.32 -22.46
C VAL A 372 0.34 -16.84 -23.66
N THR A 373 -0.30 -16.60 -24.80
CA THR A 373 0.35 -16.09 -26.01
C THR A 373 0.76 -14.63 -25.85
N ARG A 374 -0.06 -13.79 -25.19
CA ARG A 374 0.33 -12.42 -24.83
C ARG A 374 1.54 -12.40 -23.91
N ARG A 375 1.54 -13.24 -22.86
CA ARG A 375 2.67 -13.37 -21.94
C ARG A 375 3.94 -13.86 -22.65
N ARG A 376 3.82 -14.83 -23.56
CA ARG A 376 4.95 -15.35 -24.35
C ARG A 376 5.51 -14.30 -25.31
N ASN A 377 4.66 -13.53 -25.99
CA ASN A 377 5.09 -12.46 -26.89
C ASN A 377 5.74 -11.30 -26.12
N TYR A 378 5.19 -10.94 -24.95
CA TYR A 378 5.78 -9.96 -24.05
C TYR A 378 7.17 -10.40 -23.56
N ILE A 379 7.33 -11.66 -23.14
CA ILE A 379 8.63 -12.22 -22.73
C ILE A 379 9.63 -12.18 -23.91
N ARG A 380 9.19 -12.56 -25.11
CA ARG A 380 10.05 -12.54 -26.31
C ARG A 380 10.56 -11.13 -26.63
N ALA A 381 9.66 -10.15 -26.74
CA ALA A 381 10.03 -8.76 -27.02
C ALA A 381 10.97 -8.18 -25.94
N ARG A 382 10.80 -8.61 -24.69
CA ARG A 382 11.67 -8.22 -23.58
C ARG A 382 13.07 -8.82 -23.69
N LEU A 383 13.19 -10.09 -24.06
CA LEU A 383 14.48 -10.74 -24.29
C LEU A 383 15.24 -10.10 -25.46
N GLU A 384 14.55 -9.73 -26.53
CA GLU A 384 15.12 -9.00 -27.67
C GLU A 384 15.67 -7.63 -27.25
N LYS A 385 14.92 -6.86 -26.44
CA LYS A 385 15.40 -5.60 -25.87
C LYS A 385 16.64 -5.78 -24.99
N ILE A 386 16.67 -6.81 -24.14
CA ILE A 386 17.82 -7.12 -23.28
C ILE A 386 19.05 -7.47 -24.13
N GLN A 387 18.88 -8.24 -25.20
CA GLN A 387 19.97 -8.57 -26.13
C GLN A 387 20.48 -7.33 -26.87
N ALA A 388 19.60 -6.44 -27.31
CA ALA A 388 19.98 -5.18 -27.95
C ALA A 388 20.81 -4.28 -26.99
N MET A 389 20.37 -4.15 -25.73
CA MET A 389 21.11 -3.39 -24.72
C MET A 389 22.49 -4.00 -24.43
N ARG A 390 22.60 -5.33 -24.37
CA ARG A 390 23.90 -6.01 -24.21
C ARG A 390 24.85 -5.75 -25.38
N LYS A 391 24.34 -5.79 -26.61
CA LYS A 391 25.13 -5.45 -27.81
C LYS A 391 25.60 -3.99 -27.78
N GLN A 392 24.74 -3.06 -27.36
CA GLN A 392 25.10 -1.65 -27.23
C GLN A 392 26.17 -1.43 -26.16
N SER A 393 26.05 -2.10 -25.00
CA SER A 393 27.06 -2.04 -23.93
C SER A 393 28.41 -2.62 -24.37
N GLN A 394 28.41 -3.72 -25.12
CA GLN A 394 29.64 -4.30 -25.69
C GLN A 394 30.29 -3.37 -26.71
N LYS A 395 29.50 -2.72 -27.58
CA LYS A 395 30.01 -1.73 -28.53
C LYS A 395 30.64 -0.54 -27.81
N GLN A 396 29.97 -0.01 -26.79
CA GLN A 396 30.49 1.10 -26.00
C GLN A 396 31.79 0.75 -25.28
N HIS A 397 31.88 -0.47 -24.73
CA HIS A 397 33.13 -0.95 -24.12
C HIS A 397 34.28 -1.07 -25.14
N SER A 398 33.99 -1.53 -26.35
CA SER A 398 34.97 -1.60 -27.45
C SER A 398 35.44 -0.20 -27.89
N ASP A 399 34.52 0.76 -27.98
CA ASP A 399 34.82 2.15 -28.35
C ASP A 399 35.71 2.82 -27.28
N ASP A 400 35.43 2.58 -26.00
CA ASP A 400 36.21 3.11 -24.88
C ASP A 400 37.63 2.52 -24.85
N LEU A 401 37.78 1.21 -25.10
CA LEU A 401 39.09 0.57 -25.24
C LEU A 401 39.89 1.16 -26.41
N THR A 402 39.22 1.45 -27.53
CA THR A 402 39.85 2.06 -28.70
C THR A 402 40.33 3.49 -28.40
N ARG A 403 39.53 4.29 -27.67
CA ARG A 403 39.93 5.64 -27.23
C ARG A 403 41.12 5.62 -26.27
N LEU A 404 41.15 4.66 -25.35
CA LEU A 404 42.28 4.47 -24.43
C LEU A 404 43.57 4.13 -25.19
N HIS A 405 43.48 3.29 -26.23
CA HIS A 405 44.62 2.96 -27.08
C HIS A 405 45.16 4.21 -27.83
N HIS A 406 44.29 5.00 -28.45
CA HIS A 406 44.67 6.24 -29.14
C HIS A 406 45.26 7.29 -28.19
N SER A 407 44.70 7.42 -26.97
CA SER A 407 45.24 8.31 -25.93
C SER A 407 46.64 7.88 -25.50
N ASN A 408 46.88 6.59 -25.32
CA ASN A 408 48.19 6.06 -24.97
C ASN A 408 49.23 6.22 -26.09
N GLU A 409 48.83 6.11 -27.36
CA GLU A 409 49.71 6.43 -28.50
C GLU A 409 50.03 7.92 -28.62
N ALA A 410 49.04 8.80 -28.41
CA ALA A 410 49.26 10.24 -28.36
C ALA A 410 50.22 10.64 -27.23
N ARG A 411 50.10 9.97 -26.06
CA ARG A 411 51.03 10.13 -24.94
C ARG A 411 52.45 9.68 -25.30
N LYS A 412 52.62 8.55 -26.01
CA LYS A 412 53.94 8.08 -26.48
C LYS A 412 54.60 9.07 -27.44
N LYS A 413 53.84 9.77 -28.30
CA LYS A 413 54.36 10.83 -29.18
C LYS A 413 54.78 12.10 -28.42
N TRP A 414 54.19 12.37 -27.25
CA TRP A 414 54.57 13.50 -26.40
C TRP A 414 55.90 13.28 -25.67
N TRP A 415 56.25 12.04 -25.32
CA TRP A 415 57.50 11.72 -24.60
C TRP A 415 58.77 11.70 -25.49
N THR A 416 58.64 11.82 -26.82
CA THR A 416 59.78 11.85 -27.74
C THR A 416 60.30 13.25 -28.05
N HIS A 417 59.71 14.31 -27.46
CA HIS A 417 60.23 15.68 -27.57
C HIS A 417 60.78 16.14 -26.20
N LYS A 418 62.11 16.10 -26.04
CA LYS A 418 62.81 16.76 -24.91
C LYS A 418 63.02 18.24 -25.22
N PRO A 419 62.81 19.16 -24.25
CA PRO A 419 63.07 20.59 -24.41
C PRO A 419 64.54 20.95 -24.11
N ALA A 420 65.00 22.07 -24.68
CA ALA A 420 66.32 22.66 -24.43
C ALA A 420 66.48 23.15 -22.97
N ARG A 421 67.66 22.92 -22.38
CA ARG A 421 68.04 23.38 -21.03
C ARG A 421 68.61 24.81 -21.08
N HIS A 422 68.16 25.65 -20.16
CA HIS A 422 68.94 26.77 -19.63
C HIS A 422 69.28 26.48 -18.16
N GLU A 423 70.54 26.75 -17.79
CA GLU A 423 71.09 26.69 -16.44
C GLU A 423 70.63 27.86 -15.57
N THR A 424 70.46 27.65 -14.26
CA THR A 424 71.16 28.40 -13.17
C THR A 424 70.70 27.98 -11.76
N SER A 425 71.71 27.70 -10.91
CA SER A 425 71.87 27.97 -9.46
C SER A 425 70.76 27.74 -8.40
N HIS A 426 71.02 26.73 -7.54
CA HIS A 426 71.26 26.80 -6.08
C HIS A 426 70.17 27.11 -4.99
N VAL A 427 70.16 26.19 -4.00
CA VAL A 427 69.82 26.21 -2.52
C VAL A 427 68.34 26.14 -2.01
N PRO A 428 68.05 25.69 -0.75
CA PRO A 428 67.30 24.44 -0.49
C PRO A 428 66.13 24.57 0.53
N ALA A 429 65.27 23.55 0.71
CA ALA A 429 64.66 23.24 2.03
C ALA A 429 63.78 21.97 2.06
N ARG A 430 64.11 21.14 3.07
CA ARG A 430 63.26 20.36 4.01
C ARG A 430 62.28 19.30 3.51
N HIS A 431 62.61 18.07 3.91
CA HIS A 431 61.73 16.93 4.12
C HIS A 431 60.70 17.17 5.24
N GLU A 432 59.46 16.78 4.99
CA GLU A 432 58.55 16.20 5.99
C GLU A 432 57.83 15.00 5.36
N ASP A 433 57.93 13.86 6.04
CA ASP A 433 57.34 12.58 5.68
C ASP A 433 55.85 12.53 6.05
N ILE A 434 54.99 12.03 5.14
CA ILE A 434 53.67 11.50 5.50
C ILE A 434 53.49 10.10 4.88
N HIS A 435 53.31 9.13 5.76
CA HIS A 435 53.04 7.71 5.53
C HIS A 435 51.70 7.46 4.80
N VAL A 436 51.71 6.53 3.83
CA VAL A 436 50.51 5.95 3.19
C VAL A 436 50.52 4.43 3.37
N PRO A 437 49.45 3.78 3.87
CA PRO A 437 49.41 2.33 4.04
C PRO A 437 49.11 1.57 2.73
N LYS A 438 49.78 0.43 2.53
CA LYS A 438 49.65 -0.46 1.36
C LYS A 438 48.44 -1.41 1.47
N PRO A 439 47.81 -1.81 0.34
CA PRO A 439 46.68 -2.74 0.31
C PRO A 439 47.11 -4.23 0.23
N THR A 440 46.33 -5.10 0.89
CA THR A 440 46.47 -6.56 0.91
C THR A 440 45.80 -7.25 -0.30
N LYS A 441 46.43 -8.32 -0.81
CA LYS A 441 46.06 -9.14 -1.98
C LYS A 441 44.88 -10.11 -1.72
N PRO A 442 44.13 -10.56 -2.76
CA PRO A 442 43.07 -11.57 -2.63
C PRO A 442 43.59 -13.01 -2.82
N ALA A 443 42.95 -13.97 -2.12
CA ALA A 443 43.23 -15.41 -2.23
C ALA A 443 42.28 -16.11 -3.24
N ALA A 444 42.83 -17.15 -3.87
CA ALA A 444 42.32 -17.86 -5.05
C ALA A 444 41.29 -18.98 -4.74
N ILE A 445 40.66 -19.48 -5.80
CA ILE A 445 39.55 -20.47 -5.85
C ILE A 445 40.07 -21.86 -6.31
N ALA A 446 39.37 -22.92 -5.84
CA ALA A 446 39.11 -24.27 -6.42
C ALA A 446 39.87 -25.47 -5.80
N PRO A 447 39.41 -26.75 -5.95
CA PRO A 447 38.13 -27.30 -6.45
C PRO A 447 37.49 -28.45 -5.60
N TRP A 448 36.33 -28.96 -6.07
CA TRP A 448 35.49 -30.07 -5.58
C TRP A 448 36.07 -31.50 -5.76
N VAL A 449 35.73 -32.43 -4.85
CA VAL A 449 35.78 -33.91 -5.06
C VAL A 449 34.63 -34.65 -4.34
N HIS A 450 34.08 -35.69 -4.99
CA HIS A 450 33.00 -36.61 -4.57
C HIS A 450 33.44 -37.84 -3.72
N ARG A 451 32.60 -38.29 -2.77
CA ARG A 451 32.11 -39.70 -2.50
C ARG A 451 31.53 -39.76 -1.06
N ARG A 452 30.26 -40.16 -0.80
CA ARG A 452 29.52 -41.46 -0.85
C ARG A 452 29.68 -42.36 0.41
N HIS A 453 28.52 -42.71 1.00
CA HIS A 453 28.18 -43.86 1.91
C HIS A 453 28.82 -43.89 3.32
N ASP A 454 28.25 -44.37 4.44
CA ASP A 454 27.11 -45.26 4.73
C ASP A 454 26.49 -45.00 6.15
N ARG A 455 25.29 -45.55 6.40
CA ARG A 455 24.65 -45.67 7.75
C ARG A 455 25.24 -46.85 8.55
N PRO A 456 24.93 -47.04 9.86
CA PRO A 456 23.69 -47.74 10.25
C PRO A 456 23.00 -47.26 11.55
N VAL A 457 21.76 -47.76 11.68
CA VAL A 457 20.75 -47.59 12.73
C VAL A 457 21.00 -48.52 13.92
N LYS A 458 20.63 -48.10 15.14
CA LYS A 458 20.20 -49.02 16.23
C LYS A 458 18.95 -48.47 16.96
N GLN A 459 18.01 -49.39 17.19
CA GLN A 459 16.71 -49.26 17.87
C GLN A 459 16.80 -49.67 19.35
N ASN A 460 15.67 -49.46 20.06
CA ASN A 460 15.20 -50.03 21.36
C ASN A 460 15.29 -49.06 22.56
N ALA A 461 14.34 -48.94 23.49
CA ALA A 461 13.01 -49.54 23.70
C ALA A 461 12.21 -48.71 24.75
N ARG A 462 10.95 -49.09 24.96
CA ARG A 462 9.86 -48.49 25.76
C ARG A 462 10.03 -48.65 27.29
N ARG A 463 9.54 -47.70 28.12
CA ARG A 463 8.33 -47.77 29.00
C ARG A 463 8.28 -46.67 30.10
N PRO A 464 7.10 -46.39 30.69
CA PRO A 464 6.76 -45.15 31.42
C PRO A 464 6.77 -45.30 32.95
N MET A 465 6.70 -44.18 33.69
CA MET A 465 6.44 -44.19 35.14
C MET A 465 5.41 -43.10 35.52
N ILE A 466 4.51 -43.49 36.43
CA ILE A 466 3.29 -42.82 36.88
C ILE A 466 3.46 -42.40 38.36
N ILE A 467 3.06 -41.16 38.66
CA ILE A 467 2.49 -40.57 39.90
C ILE A 467 3.30 -40.63 41.23
N LYS A 468 3.48 -39.45 41.85
CA LYS A 468 3.00 -39.13 43.22
C LYS A 468 2.92 -37.61 43.48
N THR A 469 2.04 -37.28 44.42
CA THR A 469 1.29 -36.04 44.71
C THR A 469 1.91 -35.12 45.79
N SER A 470 1.71 -33.80 45.63
CA SER A 470 1.36 -32.73 46.63
C SER A 470 2.30 -32.37 47.81
N PRO A 471 2.07 -31.25 48.55
CA PRO A 471 1.70 -29.86 48.17
C PRO A 471 2.49 -28.74 48.95
N THR A 472 2.06 -27.48 48.80
CA THR A 472 2.30 -26.24 49.61
C THR A 472 3.53 -25.35 49.32
N ALA A 473 3.31 -24.11 48.86
CA ALA A 473 3.23 -22.90 49.71
C ALA A 473 3.04 -21.63 48.85
N GLN A 474 2.11 -20.77 49.28
CA GLN A 474 1.81 -19.44 48.74
C GLN A 474 2.84 -18.42 49.22
N VAL A 475 3.22 -17.46 48.37
CA VAL A 475 3.53 -16.08 48.81
C VAL A 475 2.98 -15.10 47.78
N VAL A 476 2.09 -14.25 48.27
CA VAL A 476 1.44 -13.12 47.62
C VAL A 476 2.36 -11.90 47.72
N ALA A 477 2.52 -11.14 46.64
CA ALA A 477 3.11 -9.80 46.68
C ALA A 477 2.14 -8.82 46.02
N GLU A 478 1.54 -7.99 46.87
CA GLU A 478 0.66 -6.87 46.52
C GLU A 478 1.47 -5.68 45.98
N VAL A 479 0.90 -4.95 45.00
CA VAL A 479 1.36 -3.61 44.59
C VAL A 479 0.16 -2.67 44.65
N PRO A 480 0.29 -1.44 45.21
CA PRO A 480 -0.86 -0.70 45.74
C PRO A 480 -1.56 0.18 44.69
N PHE A 481 -2.87 0.23 44.85
CA PHE A 481 -3.85 0.99 44.09
C PHE A 481 -4.00 2.42 44.65
N TRP A 482 -3.68 3.45 43.86
CA TRP A 482 -3.96 4.86 44.22
C TRP A 482 -5.37 5.27 43.78
N LYS A 483 -6.26 5.49 44.76
CA LYS A 483 -7.57 6.14 44.59
C LYS A 483 -7.40 7.67 44.60
N ARG A 484 -7.94 8.37 43.60
CA ARG A 484 -8.42 9.76 43.77
C ARG A 484 -9.94 9.81 43.63
N LYS A 485 -10.55 10.38 44.67
CA LYS A 485 -11.98 10.68 44.79
C LYS A 485 -12.34 11.85 43.88
N HIS A 486 -13.47 11.77 43.19
CA HIS A 486 -14.42 12.88 43.13
C HIS A 486 -15.84 12.32 43.21
N LYS A 487 -16.57 12.78 44.23
CA LYS A 487 -17.99 12.54 44.46
C LYS A 487 -18.80 13.54 43.63
N THR A 488 -19.84 13.09 42.96
CA THR A 488 -21.13 13.79 42.88
C THR A 488 -22.25 12.76 42.85
N ASN A 489 -23.23 12.98 43.74
CA ASN A 489 -24.43 12.17 43.97
C ASN A 489 -25.42 12.30 42.82
N VAL A 490 -26.01 11.19 42.37
CA VAL A 490 -27.45 11.09 42.03
C VAL A 490 -27.93 9.64 42.30
N SER A 491 -29.04 9.52 43.04
CA SER A 491 -29.74 8.28 43.43
C SER A 491 -30.64 7.70 42.32
N PRO A 492 -31.15 6.45 42.45
CA PRO A 492 -31.44 5.56 41.32
C PRO A 492 -32.91 5.54 40.90
N ILE A 493 -33.19 5.41 39.59
CA ILE A 493 -34.52 5.10 39.05
C ILE A 493 -34.44 3.94 38.05
N LYS A 494 -35.11 2.86 38.47
CA LYS A 494 -35.84 1.77 37.78
C LYS A 494 -35.47 1.34 36.35
N GLN A 495 -35.28 0.02 36.23
CA GLN A 495 -35.29 -0.80 35.00
C GLN A 495 -36.66 -0.79 34.30
N ASN A 496 -36.59 -1.06 32.99
CA ASN A 496 -37.64 -1.42 32.01
C ASN A 496 -38.37 -0.26 31.32
N GLU A 497 -37.98 -0.01 30.06
CA GLU A 497 -38.83 0.16 28.86
C GLU A 497 -38.02 0.92 27.79
N GLU A 498 -37.73 0.28 26.64
CA GLU A 498 -37.66 0.96 25.32
C GLU A 498 -37.34 -0.06 24.22
N VAL A 499 -38.37 -0.82 23.81
CA VAL A 499 -38.45 -1.47 22.51
C VAL A 499 -39.67 -0.89 21.82
N ALA A 500 -39.49 0.14 20.99
CA ALA A 500 -40.33 0.46 19.81
C ALA A 500 -40.17 1.92 19.37
N TRP A 501 -39.29 2.21 18.40
CA TRP A 501 -39.34 3.51 17.69
C TRP A 501 -38.86 3.49 16.22
N TRP A 502 -39.22 2.47 15.43
CA TRP A 502 -38.88 2.44 13.99
C TRP A 502 -40.01 2.00 13.02
N GLU A 503 -41.30 2.08 13.41
CA GLU A 503 -42.40 1.66 12.51
C GLU A 503 -43.19 2.78 11.79
N LYS A 504 -42.79 4.05 11.87
CA LYS A 504 -43.53 5.13 11.20
C LYS A 504 -42.68 5.94 10.22
N ALA A 505 -42.45 5.41 9.01
CA ALA A 505 -42.24 6.22 7.80
C ALA A 505 -42.11 5.39 6.50
N ILE A 506 -43.15 4.66 6.03
CA ILE A 506 -43.27 4.23 4.62
C ILE A 506 -44.77 4.12 4.25
N PRO A 507 -45.26 4.63 3.09
CA PRO A 507 -46.66 4.44 2.67
C PRO A 507 -46.91 2.98 2.29
N ARG A 508 -47.87 2.31 2.96
CA ARG A 508 -48.18 0.88 2.74
C ARG A 508 -49.39 0.73 1.80
N THR A 509 -49.23 -0.04 0.73
CA THR A 509 -50.30 -0.37 -0.24
C THR A 509 -51.28 -1.42 0.32
N ARG A 510 -52.51 -1.43 -0.23
CA ARG A 510 -53.69 -2.18 0.25
C ARG A 510 -53.51 -3.71 0.30
N SER A 511 -52.55 -4.26 -0.44
CA SER A 511 -52.22 -5.71 -0.45
C SER A 511 -51.56 -6.19 0.86
N SER A 512 -50.81 -5.32 1.54
CA SER A 512 -50.06 -5.67 2.76
C SER A 512 -50.92 -5.90 4.02
N LYS A 513 -52.19 -5.47 4.02
CA LYS A 513 -53.08 -5.60 5.20
C LYS A 513 -53.66 -7.01 5.37
N VAL A 514 -53.86 -7.75 4.27
CA VAL A 514 -54.48 -9.09 4.31
C VAL A 514 -53.47 -10.16 4.78
N GLU A 515 -52.20 -10.00 4.43
CA GLU A 515 -51.14 -10.95 4.78
C GLU A 515 -50.69 -10.84 6.25
N ILE A 516 -50.77 -9.64 6.83
CA ILE A 516 -50.48 -9.40 8.25
C ILE A 516 -51.61 -9.91 9.15
N ALA A 517 -52.87 -9.86 8.69
CA ALA A 517 -53.99 -10.44 9.43
C ALA A 517 -53.86 -11.97 9.56
N LYS A 518 -53.50 -12.66 8.46
CA LYS A 518 -53.26 -14.11 8.47
C LYS A 518 -52.08 -14.53 9.36
N LYS A 519 -51.00 -13.72 9.43
CA LYS A 519 -49.85 -14.01 10.31
C LYS A 519 -50.14 -13.78 11.81
N LYS A 520 -50.97 -12.80 12.17
CA LYS A 520 -51.36 -12.55 13.57
C LYS A 520 -52.27 -13.65 14.12
N GLU A 521 -53.10 -14.26 13.28
CA GLU A 521 -53.98 -15.37 13.66
C GLU A 521 -53.24 -16.70 13.83
N LEU A 522 -52.18 -16.92 13.04
CA LEU A 522 -51.28 -18.07 13.17
C LEU A 522 -50.43 -18.02 14.45
N MET A 523 -50.03 -16.83 14.89
CA MET A 523 -49.26 -16.62 16.13
C MET A 523 -50.13 -16.77 17.39
N LYS A 524 -51.42 -16.42 17.33
CA LYS A 524 -52.38 -16.65 18.44
C LYS A 524 -52.68 -18.14 18.67
N LYS A 525 -52.62 -18.99 17.64
CA LYS A 525 -52.81 -20.44 17.78
C LYS A 525 -51.60 -21.18 18.33
N LYS A 526 -50.40 -20.59 18.30
CA LYS A 526 -49.16 -21.24 18.75
C LYS A 526 -48.84 -21.05 20.24
N ASN A 527 -49.49 -20.09 20.91
CA ASN A 527 -49.34 -19.81 22.35
C ASN A 527 -50.44 -20.45 23.23
N ARG A 528 -51.19 -21.43 22.70
CA ARG A 528 -52.26 -22.13 23.41
C ARG A 528 -52.13 -23.67 23.37
N LYS A 529 -50.92 -24.19 23.20
CA LYS A 529 -50.61 -25.63 23.33
C LYS A 529 -49.38 -25.83 24.19
#